data_AF-A0AA86K9W9-F1
#
_entry.id   AF-A0AA86K9W9-F1
#
_cell.length_a   1.000
_cell.length_b   1.000
_cell.length_c   1.000
_cell.angle_alpha   90.00
_cell.angle_beta   90.00
_cell.angle_gamma   90.00
#
_symmetry.space_group_name_H-M   'P 1'
#
loop_
_entity.id
_entity.type
_entity.pdbx_description
1 polymer ?
#
loop_
_entity_poly.entity_id
_entity_poly.type
_entity_poly.pdbx_seq_one_letter_code
_entity_poly.pdbx_strand_id
1 'polypeptide(L)'
;MPAQNQARAQLDDLSRALLRLHKALLDGERQTYERLHGRIPSNGQFLQLVLGDGWFAWLRPLSQLMVRLGELAEEEEASTGEEIAALLATLRTLLTPSEEGDGFGRHYYDALQREPDVVLAHAAVRTLLRSPSLNKEPVRHYRS
;
A
#
# COMPACT_ATOMS: atom_id res chain seq x y z
N MET A 1 16.24 -23.31 -3.81
CA MET A 1 15.02 -23.16 -4.65
C MET A 1 14.94 -21.72 -5.18
N PRO A 2 15.22 -21.47 -6.47
CA PRO A 2 15.26 -20.11 -7.03
C PRO A 2 13.89 -19.40 -7.09
N ALA A 3 12.78 -20.14 -7.23
CA ALA A 3 11.44 -19.57 -7.34
C ALA A 3 10.91 -18.93 -6.05
N GLN A 4 11.18 -19.53 -4.88
CA GLN A 4 10.80 -18.94 -3.59
C GLN A 4 11.57 -17.64 -3.29
N ASN A 5 12.86 -17.61 -3.64
CA ASN A 5 13.69 -16.42 -3.46
C ASN A 5 13.23 -15.25 -4.35
N GLN A 6 12.77 -15.57 -5.57
CA GLN A 6 12.19 -14.59 -6.48
C GLN A 6 10.85 -14.02 -5.96
N ALA A 7 9.99 -14.86 -5.37
CA ALA A 7 8.73 -14.40 -4.77
C ALA A 7 8.98 -13.42 -3.61
N ARG A 8 9.92 -13.76 -2.71
CA ARG A 8 10.32 -12.87 -1.60
C ARG A 8 10.87 -11.53 -2.10
N ALA A 9 11.78 -11.54 -3.06
CA ALA A 9 12.32 -10.31 -3.65
C ALA A 9 11.23 -9.41 -4.26
N GLN A 10 10.18 -10.00 -4.85
CA GLN A 10 9.04 -9.26 -5.39
C GLN A 10 8.12 -8.68 -4.30
N LEU A 11 7.94 -9.39 -3.18
CA LEU A 11 7.24 -8.86 -2.02
C LEU A 11 8.00 -7.68 -1.40
N ASP A 12 9.33 -7.77 -1.30
CA ASP A 12 10.17 -6.66 -0.84
C ASP A 12 10.07 -5.44 -1.77
N ASP A 13 10.10 -5.66 -3.09
CA ASP A 13 9.90 -4.60 -4.08
C ASP A 13 8.53 -3.94 -3.92
N LEU A 14 7.48 -4.74 -3.70
CA LEU A 14 6.13 -4.25 -3.46
C LEU A 14 6.04 -3.45 -2.15
N SER A 15 6.61 -3.95 -1.05
CA SER A 15 6.68 -3.26 0.24
C SER A 15 7.36 -1.90 0.10
N ARG A 16 8.51 -1.85 -0.59
CA ARG A 16 9.21 -0.59 -0.89
C ARG A 16 8.37 0.35 -1.74
N ALA A 17 7.64 -0.16 -2.73
CA ALA A 17 6.78 0.65 -3.58
C ALA A 17 5.56 1.21 -2.81
N LEU A 18 4.95 0.42 -1.94
CA LEU A 18 3.85 0.85 -1.08
C LEU A 18 4.30 1.89 -0.05
N LEU A 19 5.50 1.75 0.52
CA LEU A 19 6.10 2.77 1.39
C LEU A 19 6.24 4.12 0.66
N ARG A 20 6.70 4.11 -0.60
CA ARG A 20 6.79 5.33 -1.42
C ARG A 20 5.42 5.93 -1.70
N LEU A 21 4.42 5.10 -2.03
CA LEU A 21 3.05 5.54 -2.25
C LEU A 21 2.45 6.17 -0.98
N HIS A 22 2.57 5.50 0.15
CA HIS A 22 2.07 6.00 1.43
C HIS A 22 2.72 7.33 1.82
N LYS A 23 4.04 7.46 1.61
CA LYS A 23 4.75 8.72 1.82
C LYS A 23 4.23 9.84 0.92
N ALA A 24 4.05 9.58 -0.39
CA ALA A 24 3.54 10.59 -1.32
C ALA A 24 2.13 11.07 -0.94
N LEU A 25 1.26 10.14 -0.49
CA LEU A 25 -0.06 10.47 0.02
C LEU A 25 0.03 11.34 1.28
N LEU A 26 0.87 10.96 2.24
CA LEU A 26 1.09 11.75 3.46
C LEU A 26 1.61 13.15 3.17
N ASP A 27 2.54 13.31 2.24
CA ASP A 27 3.08 14.61 1.86
C ASP A 27 2.02 15.50 1.19
N GLY A 28 1.18 14.93 0.32
CA GLY A 28 0.05 15.65 -0.29
C GLY A 28 -1.03 16.07 0.71
N GLU A 29 -1.35 15.20 1.66
CA GLU A 29 -2.28 15.50 2.75
C GLU A 29 -1.71 16.54 3.71
N ARG A 30 -0.41 16.44 4.04
CA ARG A 30 0.29 17.43 4.86
C ARG A 30 0.21 18.82 4.25
N GLN A 31 0.49 18.95 2.95
CA GLN A 31 0.41 20.23 2.26
C GLN A 31 -1.02 20.80 2.29
N THR A 32 -2.03 19.95 2.12
CA THR A 32 -3.43 20.38 2.15
C THR A 32 -3.86 20.80 3.56
N TYR A 33 -3.48 20.02 4.56
CA TYR A 33 -3.72 20.34 5.96
C TYR A 33 -3.05 21.66 6.36
N GLU A 34 -1.77 21.85 6.00
CA GLU A 34 -1.02 23.07 6.32
C GLU A 34 -1.62 24.33 5.67
N ARG A 35 -2.21 24.20 4.47
CA ARG A 35 -2.93 25.30 3.82
C ARG A 35 -4.21 25.70 4.56
N LEU A 36 -4.92 24.74 5.16
CA LEU A 36 -6.22 24.97 5.80
C LEU A 36 -6.11 25.31 7.30
N HIS A 37 -5.15 24.70 7.99
CA HIS A 37 -5.00 24.77 9.45
C HIS A 37 -3.74 25.53 9.90
N GLY A 38 -2.88 25.92 8.95
CA GLY A 38 -1.60 26.54 9.23
C GLY A 38 -0.46 25.53 9.34
N ARG A 39 0.77 26.05 9.35
CA ARG A 39 2.00 25.24 9.29
C ARG A 39 2.11 24.29 10.48
N ILE A 40 2.44 23.03 10.21
CA ILE A 40 2.73 22.05 11.27
C ILE A 40 4.13 22.36 11.84
N PRO A 41 4.26 22.63 13.16
CA PRO A 41 5.50 23.07 13.79
C PRO A 41 6.66 22.08 13.72
N SER A 42 6.39 20.76 13.71
CA SER A 42 7.44 19.74 13.76
C SER A 42 7.00 18.41 13.17
N ASN A 43 7.97 17.57 12.81
CA ASN A 43 7.70 16.20 12.35
C ASN A 43 7.06 15.33 13.45
N GLY A 44 7.39 15.55 14.73
CA GLY A 44 6.76 14.83 15.83
C GLY A 44 5.26 15.13 15.94
N GLN A 45 4.88 16.40 15.76
CA GLN A 45 3.48 16.80 15.75
C GLN A 45 2.75 16.30 14.50
N PHE A 46 3.42 16.29 13.34
CA PHE A 46 2.86 15.66 12.15
C PHE A 46 2.56 14.17 12.38
N LEU A 47 3.47 13.42 13.00
CA LEU A 47 3.23 12.02 13.34
C LEU A 47 2.04 11.86 14.30
N GLN A 48 1.91 12.73 15.31
CA GLN A 48 0.74 12.70 16.21
C GLN A 48 -0.58 12.91 15.45
N LEU A 49 -0.60 13.83 14.47
CA LEU A 49 -1.77 14.05 13.60
C LEU A 49 -2.05 12.82 12.74
N VAL A 50 -1.04 12.24 12.09
CA VAL A 50 -1.20 11.03 11.27
C VAL A 50 -1.79 9.87 12.08
N LEU A 51 -1.39 9.75 13.35
CA LEU A 51 -1.85 8.69 14.22
C LEU A 51 -3.26 8.95 14.78
N GLY A 52 -3.55 10.18 15.21
CA GLY A 52 -4.74 10.50 16.00
C GLY A 52 -5.85 11.26 15.27
N ASP A 53 -5.52 12.03 14.24
CA ASP A 53 -6.45 12.98 13.62
C ASP A 53 -7.35 12.32 12.55
N GLY A 54 -8.59 12.78 12.48
CA GLY A 54 -9.57 12.31 11.50
C GLY A 54 -9.18 12.61 10.06
N TRP A 55 -8.43 13.69 9.82
CA TRP A 55 -7.94 14.09 8.50
C TRP A 55 -7.09 13.00 7.84
N PHE A 56 -6.22 12.33 8.62
CA PHE A 56 -5.31 11.30 8.12
C PHE A 56 -5.88 9.88 8.27
N ALA A 57 -7.05 9.73 8.90
CA ALA A 57 -7.62 8.43 9.22
C ALA A 57 -7.89 7.55 8.00
N TRP A 58 -8.15 8.17 6.83
CA TRP A 58 -8.38 7.44 5.59
C TRP A 58 -7.14 6.70 5.08
N LEU A 59 -5.92 7.04 5.53
CA LEU A 59 -4.69 6.33 5.13
C LEU A 59 -4.44 5.05 5.94
N ARG A 60 -5.14 4.85 7.06
CA ARG A 60 -4.95 3.71 7.97
C ARG A 60 -5.11 2.34 7.30
N PRO A 61 -6.11 2.11 6.42
CA PRO A 61 -6.25 0.82 5.73
C PRO A 61 -5.01 0.45 4.92
N LEU A 62 -4.37 1.43 4.26
CA LEU A 62 -3.13 1.19 3.51
C LEU A 62 -1.98 0.83 4.45
N SER A 63 -1.80 1.56 5.55
CA SER A 63 -0.75 1.26 6.55
C SER A 63 -0.91 -0.14 7.15
N GLN A 64 -2.14 -0.57 7.42
CA GLN A 64 -2.41 -1.93 7.92
C GLN A 64 -1.98 -3.00 6.92
N LEU A 65 -2.33 -2.84 5.64
CA LEU A 65 -1.90 -3.79 4.60
C LEU A 65 -0.38 -3.82 4.43
N MET A 66 0.30 -2.68 4.59
CA MET A 66 1.76 -2.63 4.55
C MET A 66 2.42 -3.38 5.70
N VAL A 67 1.88 -3.28 6.92
CA VAL A 67 2.36 -4.05 8.08
C VAL A 67 2.18 -5.54 7.81
N ARG A 68 0.98 -5.97 7.39
CA ARG A 68 0.72 -7.38 7.05
C ARG A 68 1.64 -7.89 5.94
N LEU A 69 1.95 -7.06 4.95
CA LEU A 69 2.89 -7.44 3.89
C LEU A 69 4.32 -7.61 4.41
N GLY A 70 4.76 -6.75 5.33
CA GLY A 70 6.07 -6.87 5.99
C GLY A 70 6.19 -8.14 6.82
N GLU A 71 5.15 -8.46 7.60
CA GLU A 71 5.08 -9.72 8.37
C GLU A 71 5.26 -10.95 7.46
N LEU A 72 4.49 -11.04 6.37
CA LEU A 72 4.59 -12.16 5.42
C LEU A 72 5.93 -12.22 4.67
N ALA A 73 6.64 -11.09 4.54
CA ALA A 73 7.96 -11.07 3.91
C ALA A 73 9.06 -11.61 4.85
N GLU A 74 8.90 -11.40 6.16
CA GLU A 74 9.82 -11.83 7.21
C GLU A 74 9.58 -13.28 7.68
N GLU A 75 8.39 -13.84 7.46
CA GLU A 75 8.06 -15.22 7.82
C GLU A 75 8.99 -16.25 7.15
N GLU A 76 9.75 -16.98 7.99
CA GLU A 76 10.66 -18.05 7.57
C GLU A 76 9.90 -19.33 7.18
N GLU A 77 8.83 -19.65 7.90
CA GLU A 77 7.82 -20.63 7.51
C GLU A 77 7.06 -20.13 6.29
N ALA A 78 6.73 -21.03 5.37
CA ALA A 78 6.04 -20.68 4.13
C ALA A 78 4.65 -20.09 4.42
N SER A 79 4.54 -18.76 4.47
CA SER A 79 3.28 -18.06 4.28
C SER A 79 2.58 -18.74 3.10
N THR A 80 1.35 -19.19 3.31
CA THR A 80 0.70 -19.99 2.28
C THR A 80 0.50 -19.10 1.04
N GLY A 81 0.72 -19.64 -0.15
CA GLY A 81 0.49 -18.88 -1.39
C GLY A 81 -0.92 -18.29 -1.47
N GLU A 82 -1.89 -18.91 -0.76
CA GLU A 82 -3.26 -18.40 -0.57
C GLU A 82 -3.30 -17.10 0.27
N GLU A 83 -2.58 -17.00 1.38
CA GLU A 83 -2.53 -15.79 2.22
C GLU A 83 -1.93 -14.61 1.46
N ILE A 84 -0.81 -14.83 0.76
CA ILE A 84 -0.19 -13.80 -0.09
C ILE A 84 -1.18 -13.38 -1.20
N ALA A 85 -1.82 -14.33 -1.87
CA ALA A 85 -2.79 -14.02 -2.92
C ALA A 85 -3.98 -13.21 -2.40
N ALA A 86 -4.52 -13.56 -1.21
CA ALA A 86 -5.60 -12.85 -0.57
C ALA A 86 -5.21 -11.41 -0.18
N LEU A 87 -4.01 -11.22 0.36
CA LEU A 87 -3.48 -9.89 0.69
C LEU A 87 -3.31 -9.03 -0.57
N LEU A 88 -2.76 -9.60 -1.65
CA LEU A 88 -2.60 -8.91 -2.92
C LEU A 88 -3.95 -8.56 -3.56
N ALA A 89 -4.96 -9.42 -3.44
CA ALA A 89 -6.32 -9.12 -3.88
C ALA A 89 -6.92 -7.94 -3.09
N THR A 90 -6.75 -7.94 -1.77
CA THR A 90 -7.19 -6.85 -0.89
C THR A 90 -6.50 -5.52 -1.24
N LEU A 91 -5.18 -5.54 -1.48
CA LEU A 91 -4.42 -4.38 -1.94
C LEU A 91 -4.94 -3.85 -3.29
N ARG A 92 -5.22 -4.73 -4.25
CA ARG A 92 -5.77 -4.33 -5.56
C ARG A 92 -7.14 -3.65 -5.41
N THR A 93 -8.00 -4.18 -4.56
CA THR A 93 -9.32 -3.60 -4.27
C THR A 93 -9.18 -2.24 -3.59
N LEU A 94 -8.35 -2.13 -2.55
CA LEU A 94 -8.14 -0.86 -1.84
C LEU A 94 -7.61 0.23 -2.79
N LEU A 95 -6.64 -0.10 -3.64
CA LEU A 95 -6.01 0.84 -4.58
C LEU A 95 -6.83 1.08 -5.85
N THR A 96 -8.14 0.83 -5.80
CA THR A 96 -9.09 1.19 -6.86
C THR A 96 -9.68 2.56 -6.53
N PRO A 97 -9.34 3.62 -7.30
CA PRO A 97 -9.91 4.94 -7.07
C PRO A 97 -11.41 4.94 -7.39
N SER A 98 -12.16 5.77 -6.66
CA SER A 98 -13.61 5.94 -6.85
C SER A 98 -13.94 7.43 -6.86
N GLU A 99 -14.68 7.89 -7.87
CA GLU A 99 -15.15 9.29 -7.93
C GLU A 99 -16.33 9.52 -6.98
N GLU A 100 -17.05 8.44 -6.66
CA GLU A 100 -18.27 8.45 -5.85
C GLU A 100 -18.03 7.78 -4.48
N GLY A 101 -18.88 8.14 -3.52
CA GLY A 101 -18.85 7.59 -2.17
C GLY A 101 -17.99 8.38 -1.18
N ASP A 102 -17.78 7.77 -0.01
CA ASP A 102 -16.97 8.28 1.09
C ASP A 102 -15.87 7.25 1.44
N GLY A 103 -14.77 7.71 2.03
CA GLY A 103 -13.65 6.87 2.46
C GLY A 103 -12.49 6.77 1.47
N PHE A 104 -11.71 5.67 1.57
CA PHE A 104 -10.40 5.56 0.91
C PHE A 104 -10.45 5.83 -0.59
N GLY A 105 -11.36 5.18 -1.32
CA GLY A 105 -11.41 5.27 -2.78
C GLY A 105 -11.58 6.70 -3.30
N ARG A 106 -12.39 7.50 -2.61
CA ARG A 106 -12.63 8.91 -2.94
C ARG A 106 -11.43 9.80 -2.62
N HIS A 107 -10.91 9.71 -1.40
CA HIS A 107 -9.70 10.45 -1.03
C HIS A 107 -8.50 10.09 -1.93
N TYR A 108 -8.41 8.81 -2.31
CA TYR A 108 -7.36 8.31 -3.19
C TYR A 108 -7.49 8.84 -4.62
N TYR A 109 -8.73 8.92 -5.14
CA TYR A 109 -9.00 9.58 -6.42
C TYR A 109 -8.58 11.05 -6.39
N ASP A 110 -9.00 11.79 -5.36
CA ASP A 110 -8.68 13.22 -5.23
C ASP A 110 -7.17 13.46 -5.07
N ALA A 111 -6.45 12.56 -4.39
CA ALA A 111 -4.99 12.61 -4.28
C ALA A 111 -4.30 12.37 -5.63
N LEU A 112 -4.77 11.40 -6.42
CA LEU A 112 -4.24 11.12 -7.76
C LEU A 112 -4.42 12.30 -8.73
N GLN A 113 -5.50 13.08 -8.58
CA GLN A 113 -5.74 14.24 -9.42
C GLN A 113 -4.83 15.44 -9.07
N ARG A 114 -4.45 15.57 -7.79
CA ARG A 114 -3.73 16.77 -7.32
C ARG A 114 -2.21 16.59 -7.25
N GLU A 115 -1.71 15.38 -6.94
CA GLU A 115 -0.29 15.14 -6.65
C GLU A 115 0.36 14.24 -7.72
N PRO A 116 1.24 14.78 -8.59
CA PRO A 116 1.95 13.99 -9.61
C PRO A 116 2.77 12.83 -9.01
N ASP A 117 3.38 13.04 -7.83
CA ASP A 117 4.17 12.01 -7.15
C ASP A 117 3.31 10.81 -6.72
N VAL A 118 2.04 11.03 -6.38
CA VAL A 118 1.09 9.95 -6.06
C VAL A 118 0.79 9.13 -7.31
N VAL A 119 0.64 9.77 -8.48
CA VAL A 119 0.41 9.08 -9.76
C VAL A 119 1.61 8.19 -10.13
N LEU A 120 2.83 8.71 -10.00
CA LEU A 120 4.05 7.96 -10.28
C LEU A 120 4.22 6.78 -9.33
N ALA A 121 3.99 6.99 -8.03
CA ALA A 121 4.05 5.93 -7.03
C ALA A 121 2.96 4.87 -7.27
N HIS A 122 1.74 5.28 -7.59
CA HIS A 122 0.64 4.39 -7.97
C HIS A 122 1.03 3.50 -9.16
N ALA A 123 1.55 4.10 -10.23
CA ALA A 123 1.96 3.37 -11.44
C ALA A 123 3.03 2.30 -11.13
N ALA A 124 3.99 2.61 -10.24
CA ALA A 124 4.99 1.66 -9.79
C ALA A 124 4.36 0.47 -9.05
N VAL A 125 3.44 0.72 -8.10
CA VAL A 125 2.72 -0.35 -7.38
C VAL A 125 1.90 -1.21 -8.34
N ARG A 126 1.13 -0.59 -9.26
CA ARG A 126 0.32 -1.31 -10.25
C ARG A 126 1.15 -2.19 -11.16
N THR A 127 2.37 -1.78 -11.48
CA THR A 127 3.29 -2.56 -12.32
C THR A 127 3.76 -3.81 -11.60
N LEU A 128 4.16 -3.70 -10.34
CA LEU A 128 4.55 -4.85 -9.52
C LEU A 128 3.39 -5.81 -9.27
N LEU A 129 2.18 -5.29 -9.03
CA LEU A 129 0.97 -6.10 -8.86
C LEU A 129 0.56 -6.88 -10.13
N ARG A 130 1.11 -6.57 -11.30
CA ARG A 130 0.89 -7.34 -12.54
C ARG A 130 1.95 -8.42 -12.77
N SER A 131 3.02 -8.46 -11.97
CA SER A 131 4.10 -9.43 -12.13
C SER A 131 3.59 -10.87 -12.00
N PRO A 132 3.86 -11.75 -12.98
CA PRO A 132 3.34 -13.12 -13.00
C PRO A 132 3.85 -13.98 -11.84
N SER A 133 4.99 -13.63 -11.25
CA SER A 133 5.54 -14.30 -10.06
C SER A 133 4.68 -14.11 -8.80
N LEU A 134 3.89 -13.05 -8.71
CA LEU A 134 2.95 -12.78 -7.60
C LEU A 134 1.54 -13.36 -7.87
N ASN A 135 1.29 -13.90 -9.07
CA ASN A 135 -0.01 -14.43 -9.49
C ASN A 135 -0.03 -15.95 -9.66
N LYS A 136 1.09 -16.66 -9.41
CA LYS A 136 1.12 -18.12 -9.51
C LYS A 136 0.50 -18.75 -8.25
N GLU A 137 -0.63 -19.44 -8.43
CA GLU A 137 -1.18 -20.35 -7.42
C GLU A 137 -0.15 -21.43 -7.05
N PRO A 138 -0.11 -21.88 -5.78
CA PRO A 138 0.64 -23.08 -5.44
C PRO A 138 -0.01 -24.26 -6.18
N VAL A 139 0.72 -24.85 -7.12
CA VAL A 139 0.32 -26.09 -7.78
C VAL A 139 0.11 -27.15 -6.69
N ARG A 140 -1.14 -27.40 -6.29
CA ARG A 140 -1.51 -28.54 -5.45
C ARG A 140 -1.27 -29.80 -6.26
N HIS A 141 -0.05 -30.32 -6.20
CA HIS A 141 0.20 -31.72 -6.52
C HIS A 141 -0.33 -32.58 -5.36
N TYR A 142 -1.64 -32.77 -5.30
CA TYR A 142 -2.19 -33.93 -4.59
C TYR A 142 -1.95 -35.15 -5.48
N ARG A 143 -0.90 -35.90 -5.15
CA ARG A 143 -0.65 -37.23 -5.70
C ARG A 143 -1.67 -38.21 -5.09
N SER A 144 -2.38 -38.88 -6.01
CA SER A 144 -2.99 -40.22 -6.01
C SER A 144 -3.49 -40.83 -4.71
#